data_AF-A0A916I3D0-F1
#
_entry.id   AF-A0A916I3D0-F1
#
_cell.length_a   1.000
_cell.length_b   1.000
_cell.length_c   1.000
_cell.angle_alpha   90.00
_cell.angle_beta   90.00
_cell.angle_gamma   90.00
#
_symmetry.space_group_name_H-M   'P 1'
#
loop_
_entity.id
_entity.type
_entity.pdbx_description
1 polymer ?
#
loop_
_entity_poly.entity_id
_entity_poly.type
_entity_poly.pdbx_seq_one_letter_code
_entity_poly.pdbx_strand_id
1 'polypeptide(L)' 'MSGNHILEVQNVTVSFDGFRVLDRLNFTMNYGELRFLIGPNGAGKTT' A
#
# COMPACT_ATOMS: atom_id res chain seq x y z
N MET A 1 -16.65 -11.70 -11.63
CA MET A 1 -15.63 -12.70 -11.27
C MET A 1 -14.60 -11.96 -10.45
N SER A 2 -14.60 -12.10 -9.12
CA SER A 2 -13.56 -11.51 -8.28
C SER A 2 -12.24 -12.19 -8.65
N GLY A 3 -11.30 -11.43 -9.18
CA GLY A 3 -9.92 -11.90 -9.32
C GLY A 3 -9.45 -12.41 -7.96
N ASN A 4 -8.63 -13.45 -7.94
CA ASN A 4 -8.13 -14.05 -6.71
C ASN A 4 -7.14 -13.08 -6.04
N HIS A 5 -7.67 -12.04 -5.39
CA HIS A 5 -6.90 -11.04 -4.66
C HIS A 5 -6.23 -11.73 -3.47
N ILE A 6 -4.90 -11.72 -3.46
CA ILE A 6 -4.10 -12.27 -2.37
C ILE A 6 -3.78 -11.21 -1.30
N LEU A 7 -3.96 -9.94 -1.65
CA LEU A 7 -3.85 -8.81 -0.75
C LEU A 7 -4.89 -7.77 -1.15
N GLU A 8 -5.65 -7.31 -0.17
CA GLU A 8 -6.55 -6.17 -0.29
C GLU A 8 -6.46 -5.36 1.00
N VAL A 9 -6.21 -4.06 0.83
CA VAL A 9 -6.23 -3.10 1.92
C VAL A 9 -7.05 -1.89 1.50
N GLN A 10 -7.86 -1.39 2.43
CA GLN A 10 -8.75 -0.27 2.20
C GLN A 10 -8.52 0.82 3.25
N ASN A 11 -8.40 2.06 2.79
CA ASN A 11 -8.24 3.28 3.59
C ASN A 11 -7.12 3.22 4.64
N VAL A 12 -6.01 2.53 4.34
CA VAL A 12 -4.88 2.41 5.27
C VAL A 12 -4.22 3.77 5.48
N THR A 13 -4.10 4.16 6.74
CA THR A 13 -3.38 5.36 7.17
C THR A 13 -2.34 4.94 8.18
N VAL A 14 -1.10 5.39 7.98
CA VAL A 14 0.02 5.09 8.88
C VAL A 14 0.70 6.40 9.25
N SER A 15 0.91 6.62 10.54
CA SER A 15 1.52 7.83 11.08
C SER A 15 2.66 7.52 12.03
N PHE A 16 3.73 8.29 11.96
CA PHE A 16 4.88 8.25 12.88
C PHE A 16 5.11 9.65 13.41
N ASP A 17 5.15 9.83 14.72
CA ASP A 17 5.37 11.12 15.39
C ASP A 17 4.51 12.27 14.83
N GLY A 18 3.24 11.97 14.53
CA GLY A 18 2.28 12.94 13.98
C GLY A 18 2.41 13.21 12.48
N PHE A 19 3.42 12.66 11.80
CA PHE A 19 3.56 12.71 10.34
C PHE A 19 2.84 11.53 9.68
N ARG A 20 1.90 11.82 8.77
CA ARG A 20 1.21 10.79 7.97
C ARG A 20 2.12 10.34 6.84
N VAL A 21 2.56 9.09 6.92
CA VAL A 21 3.39 8.45 5.89
C VAL A 21 2.52 7.83 4.80
N LEU A 22 1.40 7.22 5.18
CA LEU A 22 0.33 6.78 4.28
C LEU A 22 -0.97 7.47 4.69
N ASP A 23 -1.73 7.98 3.72
CA ASP A 23 -3.05 8.61 3.96
C ASP A 23 -4.11 7.94 3.08
N ARG A 24 -5.01 7.17 3.71
CA ARG A 24 -6.15 6.48 3.06
C ARG A 24 -5.76 5.69 1.80
N LEU A 25 -4.68 4.92 1.87
CA LEU A 25 -4.23 4.05 0.78
C LEU A 25 -5.24 2.92 0.53
N ASN A 26 -5.67 2.79 -0.72
CA ASN A 26 -6.38 1.63 -1.23
C ASN A 26 -5.44 0.85 -2.16
N PHE A 27 -5.24 -0.43 -1.89
CA PHE A 27 -4.35 -1.27 -2.68
C PHE A 27 -4.85 -2.71 -2.73
N THR A 28 -4.83 -3.29 -3.92
CA THR A 28 -5.14 -4.70 -4.16
C THR A 28 -4.04 -5.35 -4.97
N MET A 29 -3.82 -6.65 -4.79
CA MET A 29 -2.87 -7.44 -5.58
C MET A 29 -3.45 -8.82 -5.88
N ASN A 30 -3.37 -9.24 -7.13
CA ASN A 30 -3.83 -10.56 -7.58
C ASN A 30 -2.74 -11.63 -7.42
N TYR A 31 -3.17 -12.89 -7.35
CA TYR A 31 -2.24 -14.02 -7.43
C TYR A 31 -1.41 -13.97 -8.72
N GLY A 32 -0.09 -14.08 -8.60
CA GLY A 32 0.85 -14.05 -9.73
C GLY A 32 1.21 -12.65 -10.25
N GLU A 33 0.67 -11.59 -9.65
CA GLU A 33 0.98 -10.21 -10.02
C GLU A 33 2.34 -9.76 -9.45
N LEU A 34 3.20 -9.16 -10.29
CA LEU A 34 4.44 -8.51 -9.87
C LEU A 34 4.26 -7.00 -9.87
N ARG A 35 4.43 -6.36 -8.71
CA ARG A 35 4.41 -4.91 -8.57
C ARG A 35 5.72 -4.39 -8.01
N PHE A 36 6.09 -3.19 -8.45
CA PHE A 36 7.19 -2.42 -7.89
C PHE A 36 6.63 -1.19 -7.18
N LEU A 37 7.04 -0.98 -5.94
CA LEU A 37 6.74 0.23 -5.20
C LEU A 37 7.93 1.20 -5.32
N ILE A 38 7.71 2.31 -6.01
CA ILE A 38 8.75 3.33 -6.28
C ILE A 38 8.38 4.67 -5.66
N GLY A 39 9.40 5.48 -5.36
CA GLY A 39 9.23 6.81 -4.78
C GLY A 39 10.47 7.27 -4.00
N PRO A 40 10.57 8.56 -3.66
CA PRO A 40 11.71 9.11 -2.92
C PRO A 40 11.85 8.50 -1.53
N ASN A 41 12.98 8.74 -0.86
CA ASN A 41 13.17 8.35 0.54
C ASN A 41 12.12 9.02 1.43
N GLY A 42 11.58 8.28 2.40
CA GLY A 42 10.52 8.75 3.28
C GLY A 42 9.09 8.66 2.71
N ALA A 43 8.90 8.21 1.47
CA ALA A 43 7.57 8.09 0.84
C ALA A 43 6.69 6.93 1.38
N GLY A 44 7.12 6.21 2.41
CA GLY A 44 6.31 5.14 3.00
C GLY A 44 6.42 3.76 2.36
N LYS A 45 7.51 3.48 1.64
CA LYS A 45 7.66 2.20 0.90
C LYS A 45 7.98 0.99 1.79
N THR A 46 8.74 1.20 2.85
CA THR A 46 9.16 0.17 3.82
C THR A 46 8.38 0.28 5.13
N THR A 47 7.79 1.45 5.34
CA THR A 47 7.14 1.93 6.56
C THR A 47 5.95 1.07 6.98
#